data_AF-A0A5K0VI10-F1
#
_entry.id   AF-A0A5K0VI10-F1
#
_cell.length_a   1.000
_cell.length_b   1.000
_cell.length_c   1.000
_cell.angle_alpha   90.00
_cell.angle_beta   90.00
_cell.angle_gamma   90.00
#
_symmetry.space_group_name_H-M   'P 1'
#
loop_
_entity.id
_entity.type
_entity.pdbx_description
1 polymer ?
#
loop_
_entity_poly.entity_id
_entity_poly.type
_entity_poly.pdbx_seq_one_letter_code
_entity_poly.pdbx_strand_id
1 'polypeptide(L)' 'ATSGIGMETARVLALRGATVIIAARSKVRGEKAKVKIAEEVADAKIEVMELDLSSLASVRSFAAAFLSSNKPLHLL' A
#
# COMPACT_ATOMS: atom_id res chain seq x y z
N ALA A 1 -0.18 -6.71 -0.23
CA ALA A 1 0.50 -6.65 1.07
C ALA A 1 -0.46 -6.71 2.29
N THR A 2 -1.49 -7.56 2.28
CA THR A 2 -2.52 -7.55 3.35
C THR A 2 -2.32 -8.62 4.44
N SER A 3 -1.25 -9.42 4.34
CA SER A 3 -0.94 -10.51 5.25
C SER A 3 0.51 -10.97 5.08
N GLY A 4 1.05 -11.68 6.08
CA GLY A 4 2.39 -12.27 6.02
C GLY A 4 3.49 -11.23 5.81
N ILE A 5 4.46 -11.57 4.96
CA ILE A 5 5.67 -10.76 4.71
C ILE A 5 5.30 -9.34 4.28
N GLY A 6 4.36 -9.17 3.34
CA GLY A 6 4.02 -7.84 2.83
C GLY A 6 3.44 -6.91 3.90
N MET A 7 2.73 -7.44 4.90
CA MET A 7 2.24 -6.63 6.03
C MET A 7 3.43 -6.15 6.88
N GLU A 8 4.33 -7.07 7.24
CA GLU A 8 5.49 -6.75 8.06
C GLU A 8 6.43 -5.77 7.35
N THR A 9 6.66 -5.96 6.04
CA THR A 9 7.42 -5.01 5.22
C THR A 9 6.77 -3.63 5.25
N ALA A 10 5.46 -3.52 5.04
CA ALA A 10 4.74 -2.25 5.08
C ALA A 10 4.85 -1.58 6.46
N ARG A 11 4.72 -2.36 7.53
CA ARG A 11 4.83 -1.91 8.92
C ARG A 11 6.22 -1.35 9.24
N VAL A 12 7.27 -2.09 8.88
CA VAL A 12 8.66 -1.66 9.11
C VAL A 12 9.02 -0.44 8.27
N LEU A 13 8.58 -0.38 7.01
CA LEU A 13 8.80 0.82 6.18
C LEU A 13 8.10 2.04 6.77
N ALA A 14 6.85 1.90 7.20
CA ALA A 14 6.11 2.97 7.87
C ALA A 14 6.81 3.41 9.18
N LEU A 15 7.29 2.46 9.99
CA LEU A 15 8.07 2.73 11.21
C LEU A 15 9.35 3.52 10.92
N ARG A 16 9.94 3.37 9.73
CA ARG A 16 11.11 4.14 9.27
C ARG A 16 10.73 5.48 8.60
N GLY A 17 9.47 5.89 8.68
CA GLY A 17 8.98 7.17 8.16
C GLY A 17 8.71 7.18 6.66
N ALA A 18 8.72 6.02 5.99
CA ALA A 18 8.39 5.94 4.58
C ALA A 18 6.88 6.16 4.36
N THR A 19 6.55 6.76 3.21
CA THR A 19 5.17 6.74 2.69
C THR A 19 4.94 5.41 1.99
N VAL A 20 3.97 4.63 2.46
CA VAL A 20 3.71 3.27 1.97
C VAL A 20 2.35 3.21 1.29
N ILE A 21 2.33 2.68 0.06
CA ILE A 21 1.09 2.34 -0.65
C ILE A 21 0.87 0.84 -0.53
N ILE A 22 -0.17 0.43 0.20
CA ILE A 22 -0.62 -0.96 0.26
C ILE A 22 -1.43 -1.25 -1.01
N ALA A 23 -0.78 -1.86 -1.98
CA ALA A 23 -1.46 -2.44 -3.13
C ALA A 23 -2.16 -3.75 -2.72
N ALA A 24 -3.49 -3.80 -2.87
CA ALA A 24 -4.31 -4.92 -2.45
C ALA A 24 -5.47 -5.20 -3.42
N ARG A 25 -5.74 -6.47 -3.70
CA ARG A 25 -6.92 -6.88 -4.49
C ARG A 25 -8.24 -6.51 -3.82
N SER A 26 -8.29 -6.52 -2.49
CA SER A 26 -9.46 -6.12 -1.71
C SER A 26 -9.14 -4.86 -0.94
N LYS A 27 -9.79 -3.75 -1.30
CA LYS A 27 -9.66 -2.48 -0.59
C LYS A 27 -9.98 -2.64 0.90
N VAL A 28 -11.04 -3.38 1.25
CA VAL A 28 -11.42 -3.66 2.65
C VAL A 28 -10.29 -4.33 3.43
N ARG A 29 -9.62 -5.34 2.87
CA ARG A 29 -8.47 -5.98 3.54
C ARG A 29 -7.28 -5.04 3.64
N GLY A 30 -7.06 -4.20 2.63
CA GLY A 30 -6.02 -3.15 2.67
C GLY A 30 -6.27 -2.11 3.76
N GLU A 31 -7.49 -1.62 3.92
CA GLU A 31 -7.83 -0.66 4.97
C GLU A 31 -7.67 -1.26 6.37
N LYS A 32 -8.04 -2.54 6.56
CA LYS A 32 -7.76 -3.25 7.81
C LYS A 32 -6.26 -3.34 8.10
N ALA A 33 -5.43 -3.53 7.07
CA ALA A 33 -3.98 -3.54 7.22
C ALA A 33 -3.44 -2.16 7.62
N LYS A 34 -3.92 -1.09 6.98
CA LYS A 34 -3.60 0.29 7.32
C LYS A 34 -3.92 0.60 8.79
N VAL A 35 -5.12 0.25 9.26
CA VAL A 35 -5.53 0.48 10.65
C VAL A 35 -4.59 -0.22 11.63
N LYS A 36 -4.29 -1.50 11.40
CA LYS A 36 -3.36 -2.25 12.26
C LYS A 36 -1.96 -1.61 12.34
N ILE A 37 -1.42 -1.17 11.21
CA ILE A 37 -0.10 -0.53 11.22
C ILE A 37 -0.15 0.83 11.92
N ALA A 38 -1.24 1.60 11.74
CA ALA A 38 -1.42 2.90 12.39
C ALA A 38 -1.59 2.79 13.92
N GLU A 39 -2.09 1.66 14.43
CA GLU A 39 -2.13 1.38 15.88
C GLU A 39 -0.73 1.17 16.48
N GLU A 40 0.23 0.68 15.69
CA GLU A 40 1.59 0.38 16.14
C GLU A 40 2.60 1.51 15.84
N VAL A 41 2.36 2.27 14.77
CA VAL A 41 3.27 3.30 14.28
C VAL A 41 2.53 4.64 14.26
N ALA A 42 2.86 5.50 15.22
CA ALA A 42 2.40 6.88 15.24
C ALA A 42 2.82 7.59 13.93
N ASP A 43 1.92 8.43 13.40
CA ASP A 43 2.12 9.20 12.17
C ASP A 43 2.40 8.37 10.89
N ALA A 44 1.99 7.09 10.87
CA ALA A 44 2.16 6.22 9.71
C ALA A 44 1.50 6.80 8.45
N LYS A 45 2.32 7.07 7.42
CA LYS A 45 1.87 7.59 6.11
C LYS A 45 1.49 6.45 5.18
N ILE A 46 0.28 5.93 5.36
CA ILE A 46 -0.20 4.74 4.62
C ILE A 46 -1.43 5.06 3.78
N GLU A 47 -1.35 4.66 2.51
CA GLU A 47 -2.44 4.69 1.55
C GLU A 47 -2.76 3.29 1.05
N VAL A 48 -4.01 3.08 0.65
CA VAL A 48 -4.46 1.80 0.10
C VAL A 48 -4.94 2.05 -1.31
N MET A 49 -4.39 1.29 -2.25
CA MET A 49 -4.76 1.33 -3.66
C MET A 49 -5.14 -0.07 -4.14
N GLU A 50 -6.21 -0.14 -4.92
CA GLU A 50 -6.70 -1.42 -5.45
C GLU A 50 -5.80 -1.90 -6.58
N LEU A 51 -5.34 -3.15 -6.49
CA LEU A 51 -4.55 -3.79 -7.52
C LEU A 51 -4.85 -5.29 -7.57
N ASP A 52 -5.35 -5.74 -8.71
CA ASP A 52 -5.44 -7.16 -9.04
C ASP A 52 -4.41 -7.54 -10.12
N LEU A 53 -3.37 -8.28 -9.70
CA LEU A 53 -2.30 -8.74 -10.59
C LEU A 53 -2.75 -9.79 -11.61
N SER A 54 -3.92 -10.43 -11.44
CA SER A 54 -4.48 -11.31 -12.48
C SER A 54 -5.14 -10.54 -13.63
N SER A 55 -5.30 -9.22 -13.52
CA SER A 55 -5.94 -8.39 -14.54
C SER A 55 -5.01 -7.29 -15.03
N LEU A 56 -4.56 -7.38 -16.29
CA LEU A 56 -3.73 -6.32 -16.89
C LEU A 56 -4.46 -4.98 -16.99
N ALA A 57 -5.80 -4.99 -17.06
CA ALA A 57 -6.58 -3.76 -16.99
C ALA A 57 -6.46 -3.11 -15.60
N SER A 58 -6.53 -3.91 -14.53
CA SER A 58 -6.31 -3.42 -13.16
C SER A 58 -4.90 -2.88 -12.96
N VAL A 59 -3.88 -3.58 -13.47
CA VAL A 59 -2.48 -3.12 -13.43
C VAL A 59 -2.32 -1.75 -14.11
N ARG A 60 -2.88 -1.57 -15.31
CA ARG A 60 -2.81 -0.30 -16.04
C ARG A 60 -3.54 0.83 -15.30
N SER A 61 -4.73 0.56 -14.76
CA SER A 61 -5.49 1.54 -13.98
C SER A 61 -4.76 1.95 -12.71
N PHE A 62 -4.16 1.00 -11.99
CA PHE A 62 -3.34 1.28 -10.80
C PHE A 62 -2.13 2.15 -11.15
N ALA A 63 -1.39 1.79 -12.20
CA ALA A 63 -0.22 2.55 -12.63
C ALA A 63 -0.60 3.99 -13.04
N ALA A 64 -1.69 4.16 -13.78
CA ALA A 64 -2.18 5.48 -14.15
C ALA A 64 -2.58 6.32 -12.92
N ALA A 65 -3.26 5.71 -11.95
CA ALA A 65 -3.62 6.37 -10.69
C ALA A 65 -2.40 6.71 -9.82
N PHE A 66 -1.37 5.86 -9.81
CA PHE A 66 -0.13 6.15 -9.10
C PHE A 66 0.61 7.32 -9.76
N LEU A 67 0.74 7.31 -11.09
CA LEU A 67 1.40 8.38 -11.84
C LEU A 67 0.68 9.74 -11.67
N SER A 68 -0.66 9.75 -11.63
CA SER A 68 -1.41 10.99 -11.41
C SER A 68 -1.26 11.57 -10.01
N SER A 69 -0.85 10.75 -9.02
CA SER A 69 -0.55 11.24 -7.67
C SER A 69 0.73 12.08 -7.60
N ASN A 70 1.56 12.05 -8.65
CA ASN A 70 2.84 12.75 -8.76
C ASN A 70 3.81 12.47 -7.59
N LYS A 71 3.72 11.27 -7.00
CA LYS A 71 4.60 10.81 -5.92
C LYS A 71 5.82 10.09 -6.50
N PRO A 72 7.02 10.30 -5.94
CA PRO A 72 8.20 9.55 -6.33
C PRO A 72 8.07 8.06 -5.93
N LEU A 73 8.47 7.17 -6.82
CA LEU A 73 8.60 5.73 -6.53
C LEU A 73 10.06 5.43 -6.19
N HIS A 74 10.34 5.11 -4.92
CA HIS A 74 11.68 4.79 -4.46
C HIS A 74 11.94 3.28 -4.41
N LEU A 75 10.91 2.49 -4.08
CA LEU A 75 10.96 1.04 -3.88
C LEU A 75 9.64 0.41 -4.36
N LEU A 76 9.70 -0.80 -4.94
CA LEU A 76 8.55 -1.59 -5.39
C LEU A 76 8.68 -3.06 -4.96
#